data_AF-A0A6P8J490-F1
#
_entry.id   AF-A0A6P8J490-F1
#
_cell.length_a   1.000
_cell.length_b   1.000
_cell.length_c   1.000
_cell.angle_alpha   90.00
_cell.angle_beta   90.00
_cell.angle_gamma   90.00
#
_symmetry.space_group_name_H-M   'P 1'
#
loop_
_entity.id
_entity.type
_entity.pdbx_description
1 polymer ?
#
loop_
_entity_poly.entity_id
_entity_poly.type
_entity_poly.pdbx_seq_one_letter_code
_entity_poly.pdbx_strand_id
1 'polypeptide(L)'
;MKFESFYILLCFVTPAVSFKFTKWPNNPLVVYYDKNKTNVELRWEWNLEGGIFNFLKIERYRKDNPLGTKTQIAKYYSSGTTNVEETKYSISVQNRAIGSVVFTIKDITNQGINEGKENGEKSRVDVMEANKEYIYSIEVDEQTSGKAFINSVALKVLSKYFKRKLLVGNIYNEFEGNILKHQLGFK
;
A
#
# COMPACT_ATOMS: atom_id res chain seq x y z
N MET A 1 -61.37 -16.59 -32.47
CA MET A 1 -60.47 -16.89 -31.33
C MET A 1 -59.33 -15.88 -31.37
N LYS A 2 -59.22 -14.99 -30.38
CA LYS A 2 -58.10 -14.04 -30.26
C LYS A 2 -57.10 -14.61 -29.26
N PHE A 3 -55.86 -14.82 -29.68
CA PHE A 3 -54.76 -15.18 -28.78
C PHE A 3 -54.16 -13.88 -28.24
N GLU A 4 -54.29 -13.65 -26.94
CA GLU A 4 -53.58 -12.57 -26.27
C GLU A 4 -52.15 -13.03 -25.97
N SER A 5 -51.18 -12.32 -26.53
CA SER A 5 -49.76 -12.57 -26.30
C SER A 5 -49.38 -12.08 -24.89
N PHE A 6 -49.15 -13.02 -23.98
CA PHE A 6 -48.55 -12.73 -22.67
C PHE A 6 -47.04 -12.54 -22.83
N TYR A 7 -46.57 -11.30 -22.66
CA TYR A 7 -45.14 -11.01 -22.51
C TYR A 7 -44.73 -11.21 -21.06
N ILE A 8 -43.99 -12.29 -20.78
CA ILE A 8 -43.36 -12.52 -19.46
C ILE A 8 -42.06 -11.71 -19.44
N LEU A 9 -42.07 -10.59 -18.72
CA LEU A 9 -40.87 -9.81 -18.43
C LEU A 9 -40.07 -10.49 -17.32
N LEU A 10 -39.04 -11.26 -17.69
CA LEU A 10 -38.09 -11.84 -16.76
C LEU A 10 -37.13 -10.74 -16.26
N CYS A 11 -37.43 -10.15 -15.11
CA CYS A 11 -36.48 -9.30 -14.39
C CYS A 11 -35.40 -10.15 -13.74
N PHE A 12 -34.23 -10.26 -14.39
CA PHE A 12 -33.04 -10.79 -13.74
C PHE A 12 -32.48 -9.73 -12.78
N VAL A 13 -32.81 -9.83 -11.50
CA VAL A 13 -32.10 -9.11 -10.44
C VAL A 13 -30.74 -9.80 -10.28
N THR A 14 -29.73 -9.33 -10.98
CA THR A 14 -28.35 -9.75 -10.69
C THR A 14 -28.03 -9.28 -9.27
N PRO A 15 -27.64 -10.16 -8.33
CA PRO A 15 -27.20 -9.71 -7.02
C PRO A 15 -26.09 -8.69 -7.22
N ALA A 16 -26.27 -7.49 -6.65
CA ALA A 16 -25.25 -6.46 -6.73
C ALA A 16 -24.02 -6.97 -5.98
N VAL A 17 -22.99 -7.38 -6.71
CA VAL A 17 -21.71 -7.76 -6.12
C VAL A 17 -21.12 -6.51 -5.49
N SER A 18 -21.00 -6.53 -4.16
CA SER A 18 -20.47 -5.42 -3.39
C SER A 18 -19.14 -5.83 -2.78
N PHE A 19 -18.12 -4.97 -2.90
CA PHE A 19 -16.85 -5.16 -2.23
C PHE A 19 -16.56 -3.95 -1.38
N LYS A 20 -16.01 -4.21 -0.18
CA LYS A 20 -15.39 -3.18 0.63
C LYS A 20 -14.21 -3.73 1.40
N PHE A 21 -13.17 -2.93 1.54
CA PHE A 21 -12.21 -3.13 2.61
C PHE A 21 -12.92 -2.85 3.94
N THR A 22 -12.86 -3.80 4.86
CA THR A 22 -13.43 -3.67 6.22
C THR A 22 -12.35 -3.25 7.21
N LYS A 23 -11.08 -3.47 6.87
CA LYS A 23 -9.92 -3.05 7.65
C LYS A 23 -8.73 -2.81 6.74
N TRP A 24 -7.89 -1.86 7.12
CA TRP A 24 -6.62 -1.56 6.44
C TRP A 24 -5.59 -1.09 7.48
N PRO A 25 -4.29 -1.07 7.13
CA PRO A 25 -3.25 -0.62 8.04
C PRO A 25 -3.37 0.88 8.36
N ASN A 26 -2.76 1.31 9.46
CA ASN A 26 -2.64 2.74 9.77
C ASN A 26 -2.01 3.49 8.61
N ASN A 27 -2.57 4.66 8.27
CA ASN A 27 -2.08 5.49 7.17
C ASN A 27 -1.86 6.93 7.65
N PRO A 28 -0.61 7.42 7.76
CA PRO A 28 0.63 6.71 7.45
C PRO A 28 1.02 5.67 8.53
N LEU A 29 1.65 4.58 8.10
CA LEU A 29 2.41 3.68 8.95
C LEU A 29 3.81 4.27 9.14
N VAL A 30 4.25 4.47 10.38
CA VAL A 30 5.56 5.08 10.69
C VAL A 30 6.51 4.04 11.28
N VAL A 31 7.70 3.92 10.71
CA VAL A 31 8.75 3.00 11.17
C VAL A 31 10.04 3.77 11.42
N TYR A 32 10.73 3.45 12.50
CA TYR A 32 11.99 4.08 12.88
C TYR A 32 13.17 3.20 12.45
N TYR A 33 13.93 3.68 11.47
CA TYR A 33 15.04 2.96 10.83
C TYR A 33 16.11 2.48 11.83
N ASP A 34 16.38 3.29 12.87
CA ASP A 34 17.49 3.05 13.81
C ASP A 34 17.08 2.22 15.05
N LYS A 35 15.85 1.69 15.10
CA LYS A 35 15.30 0.97 16.28
C LYS A 35 15.21 -0.55 16.13
N ASN A 36 15.99 -1.13 15.21
CA ASN A 36 16.06 -2.55 14.82
C ASN A 36 15.15 -2.97 13.65
N LYS A 37 15.69 -3.98 12.95
CA LYS A 37 15.25 -4.79 11.81
C LYS A 37 13.88 -5.46 11.99
N THR A 38 12.87 -4.71 12.38
CA THR A 38 11.55 -5.29 12.66
C THR A 38 10.84 -5.65 11.37
N ASN A 39 10.23 -6.83 11.36
CA ASN A 39 9.23 -7.17 10.37
C ASN A 39 8.07 -6.17 10.48
N VAL A 40 7.63 -5.64 9.34
CA VAL A 40 6.52 -4.68 9.28
C VAL A 40 5.34 -5.38 8.64
N GLU A 41 4.22 -5.45 9.35
CA GLU A 41 3.00 -6.09 8.85
C GLU A 41 2.00 -5.06 8.35
N LEU A 42 1.47 -5.34 7.16
CA LEU A 42 0.38 -4.62 6.53
C LEU A 42 -0.79 -5.61 6.40
N ARG A 43 -1.87 -5.36 7.14
CA ARG A 43 -3.07 -6.19 7.14
C ARG A 43 -4.25 -5.48 6.50
N TRP A 44 -4.84 -6.12 5.50
CA TRP A 44 -6.13 -5.75 4.94
C TRP A 44 -7.16 -6.84 5.20
N GLU A 45 -8.39 -6.44 5.44
CA GLU A 45 -9.56 -7.32 5.52
C GLU A 45 -10.62 -6.78 4.56
N TRP A 46 -11.39 -7.66 3.95
CA TRP A 46 -12.42 -7.30 2.99
C TRP A 46 -13.67 -8.16 3.14
N ASN A 47 -14.76 -7.68 2.56
CA ASN A 47 -15.98 -8.44 2.35
C ASN A 47 -16.37 -8.36 0.86
N LEU A 48 -16.53 -9.51 0.22
CA LEU A 48 -17.06 -9.75 -1.12
C LEU A 48 -18.49 -10.28 -0.96
N GLU A 49 -19.49 -9.40 -1.05
CA GLU A 49 -20.89 -9.78 -0.97
C GLU A 49 -21.32 -10.41 -2.31
N GLY A 50 -21.38 -11.74 -2.35
CA GLY A 50 -21.84 -12.51 -3.52
C GLY A 50 -20.82 -12.68 -4.65
N GLY A 51 -19.60 -12.15 -4.50
CA GLY A 51 -18.52 -12.27 -5.48
C GLY A 51 -17.56 -13.44 -5.22
N ILE A 52 -16.73 -13.76 -6.21
CA ILE A 52 -15.69 -14.78 -6.09
C ILE A 52 -14.31 -14.10 -6.14
N PHE A 53 -13.46 -14.39 -5.16
CA PHE A 53 -12.08 -13.91 -5.15
C PHE A 53 -11.30 -14.50 -6.33
N ASN A 54 -10.64 -13.65 -7.13
CA ASN A 54 -9.79 -14.09 -8.24
C ASN A 54 -8.30 -14.01 -7.89
N PHE A 55 -7.79 -12.81 -7.65
CA PHE A 55 -6.43 -12.60 -7.22
C PHE A 55 -6.32 -11.36 -6.34
N LEU A 56 -5.18 -11.25 -5.65
CA LEU A 56 -4.72 -9.97 -5.13
C LEU A 56 -3.32 -9.68 -5.64
N LYS A 57 -3.02 -8.39 -5.72
CA LYS A 57 -1.73 -7.86 -6.14
C LYS A 57 -1.32 -6.78 -5.16
N ILE A 58 -0.05 -6.77 -4.76
CA ILE A 58 0.54 -5.71 -3.95
C ILE A 58 1.62 -5.04 -4.79
N GLU A 59 1.49 -3.72 -4.91
CA GLU A 59 2.44 -2.86 -5.60
C GLU A 59 3.09 -1.90 -4.60
N ARG A 60 4.33 -1.51 -4.88
CA ARG A 60 5.08 -0.51 -4.12
C ARG A 60 5.65 0.54 -5.05
N TYR A 61 5.65 1.79 -4.62
CA TYR A 61 6.40 2.88 -5.27
C TYR A 61 6.82 3.94 -4.25
N ARG A 62 7.83 4.73 -4.60
CA ARG A 62 8.25 5.92 -3.86
C ARG A 62 7.31 7.08 -4.19
N LYS A 63 6.80 7.76 -3.16
CA LYS A 63 5.80 8.82 -3.33
C LYS A 63 6.27 9.99 -4.20
N ASP A 64 7.57 10.32 -4.16
CA ASP A 64 8.18 11.40 -4.94
C ASP A 64 8.57 10.99 -6.38
N ASN A 65 8.53 9.68 -6.72
CA ASN A 65 8.83 9.17 -8.06
C ASN A 65 8.02 7.91 -8.38
N PRO A 66 6.69 8.00 -8.52
CA PRO A 66 5.83 6.84 -8.70
C PRO A 66 6.14 6.07 -9.99
N LEU A 67 6.31 6.76 -11.12
CA LEU A 67 6.51 6.12 -12.43
C LEU A 67 7.84 5.36 -12.52
N GLY A 68 8.91 5.89 -11.91
CA GLY A 68 10.23 5.26 -11.97
C GLY A 68 10.47 4.15 -10.96
N THR A 69 9.60 4.01 -9.94
CA THR A 69 9.84 3.09 -8.81
C THR A 69 8.73 2.08 -8.59
N LYS A 70 7.62 2.19 -9.36
CA LYS A 70 6.50 1.26 -9.28
C LYS A 70 6.94 -0.15 -9.60
N THR A 71 6.62 -1.08 -8.69
CA THR A 71 6.90 -2.50 -8.87
C THR A 71 5.80 -3.34 -8.23
N GLN A 72 5.53 -4.51 -8.80
CA GLN A 72 4.71 -5.54 -8.18
C GLN A 72 5.59 -6.37 -7.24
N ILE A 73 5.31 -6.34 -5.95
CA ILE A 73 6.11 -7.06 -4.93
C ILE A 73 5.48 -8.38 -4.51
N ALA A 74 4.17 -8.53 -4.67
CA ALA A 74 3.48 -9.79 -4.43
C ALA A 74 2.25 -9.94 -5.32
N LYS A 75 1.95 -11.17 -5.70
CA LYS A 75 0.70 -11.55 -6.33
C LYS A 75 0.26 -12.91 -5.81
N TYR A 76 -1.02 -13.04 -5.47
CA TYR A 76 -1.62 -14.28 -4.99
C TYR A 76 -2.89 -14.57 -5.78
N TYR A 77 -3.04 -15.81 -6.23
CA TYR A 77 -4.17 -16.28 -7.02
C TYR A 77 -5.12 -17.13 -6.18
N SER A 78 -6.39 -17.19 -6.55
CA SER A 78 -7.41 -18.03 -5.91
C SER A 78 -7.03 -19.52 -5.85
N SER A 79 -6.18 -19.99 -6.77
CA SER A 79 -5.59 -21.33 -6.77
C SER A 79 -4.64 -21.61 -5.60
N GLY A 80 -4.24 -20.59 -4.83
CA GLY A 80 -3.21 -20.67 -3.79
C GLY A 80 -1.79 -20.38 -4.30
N THR A 81 -1.61 -20.22 -5.62
CA THR A 81 -0.31 -19.86 -6.20
C THR A 81 0.09 -18.47 -5.75
N THR A 82 1.34 -18.32 -5.30
CA THR A 82 1.91 -17.07 -4.81
C THR A 82 3.18 -16.74 -5.57
N ASN A 83 3.32 -15.48 -5.99
CA ASN A 83 4.56 -14.93 -6.50
C ASN A 83 5.01 -13.80 -5.56
N VAL A 84 6.09 -14.01 -4.83
CA VAL A 84 6.66 -13.08 -3.86
C VAL A 84 8.15 -13.39 -3.69
N GLU A 85 8.98 -12.37 -3.49
CA GLU A 85 10.40 -12.58 -3.13
C GLU A 85 10.51 -12.98 -1.66
N GLU A 86 10.52 -14.30 -1.39
CA GLU A 86 10.39 -14.86 -0.05
C GLU A 86 11.52 -14.46 0.93
N THR A 87 12.67 -14.03 0.45
CA THR A 87 13.77 -13.54 1.31
C THR A 87 13.44 -12.18 1.93
N LYS A 88 12.62 -11.36 1.26
CA LYS A 88 12.30 -9.98 1.65
C LYS A 88 10.87 -9.82 2.16
N TYR A 89 9.97 -10.70 1.72
CA TYR A 89 8.55 -10.58 2.01
C TYR A 89 7.94 -11.92 2.39
N SER A 90 6.80 -11.87 3.06
CA SER A 90 5.88 -13.01 3.16
C SER A 90 4.45 -12.52 3.04
N ILE A 91 3.59 -13.40 2.54
CA ILE A 91 2.18 -13.11 2.37
C ILE A 91 1.36 -14.31 2.87
N SER A 92 0.33 -14.02 3.65
CA SER A 92 -0.66 -15.00 4.12
C SER A 92 -2.04 -14.49 3.75
N VAL A 93 -2.79 -15.30 3.01
CA VAL A 93 -4.08 -14.90 2.42
C VAL A 93 -5.18 -15.85 2.86
N GLN A 94 -6.30 -15.28 3.31
CA GLN A 94 -7.57 -15.97 3.47
C GLN A 94 -8.49 -15.48 2.35
N ASN A 95 -8.58 -16.25 1.27
CA ASN A 95 -9.22 -15.87 0.01
C ASN A 95 -10.73 -16.22 -0.05
N ARG A 96 -11.45 -16.01 1.06
CA ARG A 96 -12.90 -16.25 1.16
C ARG A 96 -13.69 -14.97 0.88
N ALA A 97 -15.03 -15.08 0.85
CA ALA A 97 -15.92 -13.94 0.73
C ALA A 97 -15.63 -12.86 1.79
N ILE A 98 -15.54 -13.26 3.07
CA ILE A 98 -14.90 -12.48 4.11
C ILE A 98 -13.43 -12.92 4.14
N GLY A 99 -12.55 -12.07 3.61
CA GLY A 99 -11.16 -12.41 3.39
C GLY A 99 -10.19 -11.48 4.07
N SER A 100 -8.92 -11.88 4.09
CA SER A 100 -7.86 -11.05 4.63
C SER A 100 -6.52 -11.38 4.01
N VAL A 101 -5.60 -10.43 4.08
CA VAL A 101 -4.19 -10.62 3.76
C VAL A 101 -3.33 -9.98 4.82
N VAL A 102 -2.31 -10.71 5.24
CA VAL A 102 -1.18 -10.20 6.03
C VAL A 102 0.03 -10.22 5.13
N PHE A 103 0.53 -9.04 4.80
CA PHE A 103 1.76 -8.85 4.04
C PHE A 103 2.86 -8.36 4.98
N THR A 104 3.96 -9.08 5.04
CA THR A 104 5.08 -8.80 5.93
C THR A 104 6.29 -8.36 5.12
N ILE A 105 6.84 -7.20 5.45
CA ILE A 105 8.13 -6.71 4.99
C ILE A 105 9.18 -7.24 5.98
N LYS A 106 10.02 -8.18 5.56
CA LYS A 106 11.04 -8.82 6.40
C LYS A 106 12.29 -7.96 6.45
N ASP A 107 12.68 -7.49 7.62
CA ASP A 107 13.79 -6.53 7.78
C ASP A 107 13.68 -5.35 6.81
N ILE A 108 12.96 -4.31 7.21
CA ILE A 108 12.74 -3.11 6.39
C ILE A 108 14.06 -2.43 5.91
N THR A 109 15.19 -2.70 6.58
CA THR A 109 16.49 -2.15 6.19
C THR A 109 17.18 -2.94 5.07
N ASN A 110 16.68 -4.14 4.76
CA ASN A 110 17.28 -5.08 3.82
C ASN A 110 16.32 -5.45 2.66
N GLN A 111 15.68 -4.44 2.06
CA GLN A 111 14.72 -4.64 0.97
C GLN A 111 15.36 -4.75 -0.43
N GLY A 112 16.69 -4.75 -0.51
CA GLY A 112 17.46 -4.92 -1.75
C GLY A 112 17.08 -3.95 -2.87
N ILE A 113 17.59 -4.22 -4.07
CA ILE A 113 17.25 -3.48 -5.30
C ILE A 113 15.96 -4.06 -5.88
N ASN A 114 15.09 -3.20 -6.41
CA ASN A 114 13.97 -3.63 -7.26
C ASN A 114 14.53 -4.11 -8.61
N GLU A 115 14.52 -5.41 -8.86
CA GLU A 115 14.79 -5.93 -10.21
C GLU A 115 13.50 -5.88 -11.03
N GLY A 116 13.26 -4.77 -11.73
CA GLY A 116 12.21 -4.70 -12.73
C GLY A 116 12.52 -5.64 -13.89
N LYS A 117 11.64 -6.59 -14.21
CA LYS A 117 11.71 -7.39 -15.44
C LYS A 117 10.78 -6.80 -16.49
N GLU A 118 11.15 -5.64 -17.04
CA GLU A 118 10.65 -5.22 -18.36
C GLU A 118 11.84 -4.78 -19.21
N ASN A 119 12.03 -5.46 -20.35
CA ASN A 119 12.97 -5.12 -21.43
C ASN A 119 14.48 -5.12 -21.14
N GLY A 120 14.95 -5.71 -20.03
CA GLY A 120 16.38 -5.81 -19.76
C GLY A 120 17.05 -4.48 -19.37
N GLU A 121 16.27 -3.39 -19.29
CA GLU A 121 16.71 -2.17 -18.63
C GLU A 121 16.59 -2.38 -17.12
N LYS A 122 17.75 -2.37 -16.45
CA LYS A 122 17.84 -2.35 -15.00
C LYS A 122 17.21 -1.05 -14.50
N SER A 123 15.91 -1.06 -14.18
CA SER A 123 15.30 0.04 -13.44
C SER A 123 16.10 0.26 -12.15
N ARG A 124 16.57 1.49 -11.96
CA ARG A 124 17.49 1.83 -10.86
C ARG A 124 16.71 1.84 -9.54
N VAL A 125 17.03 0.84 -8.70
CA VAL A 125 17.15 0.87 -7.22
C VAL A 125 16.05 1.59 -6.44
N ASP A 126 15.45 0.86 -5.49
CA ASP A 126 14.87 1.49 -4.31
C ASP A 126 15.05 0.57 -3.09
N VAL A 127 16.26 0.61 -2.51
CA VAL A 127 16.45 0.21 -1.11
C VAL A 127 15.63 1.20 -0.28
N MET A 128 14.88 0.75 0.72
CA MET A 128 14.06 1.66 1.51
C MET A 128 14.91 2.72 2.21
N GLU A 129 14.93 3.93 1.65
CA GLU A 129 15.76 5.03 2.10
C GLU A 129 15.18 5.66 3.37
N ALA A 130 16.06 6.00 4.30
CA ALA A 130 15.67 6.78 5.46
C ALA A 130 15.10 8.15 5.04
N ASN A 131 14.00 8.56 5.67
CA ASN A 131 13.26 9.79 5.42
C ASN A 131 12.54 9.85 4.06
N LYS A 132 12.27 8.69 3.45
CA LYS A 132 11.38 8.57 2.30
C LYS A 132 10.01 8.01 2.70
N GLU A 133 9.02 8.29 1.86
CA GLU A 133 7.67 7.72 1.95
C GLU A 133 7.46 6.74 0.81
N TYR A 134 7.06 5.53 1.16
CA TYR A 134 6.73 4.45 0.22
C TYR A 134 5.23 4.21 0.26
N ILE A 135 4.59 4.11 -0.90
CA ILE A 135 3.19 3.74 -0.98
C ILE A 135 3.10 2.26 -1.28
N TYR A 136 2.38 1.52 -0.43
CA TYR A 136 1.96 0.15 -0.68
C TYR A 136 0.52 0.17 -1.11
N SER A 137 0.22 -0.38 -2.28
CA SER A 137 -1.12 -0.46 -2.84
C SER A 137 -1.53 -1.92 -2.97
N ILE A 138 -2.65 -2.29 -2.38
CA ILE A 138 -3.30 -3.57 -2.61
C ILE A 138 -4.41 -3.38 -3.64
N GLU A 139 -4.48 -4.33 -4.57
CA GLU A 139 -5.58 -4.51 -5.50
C GLU A 139 -6.17 -5.91 -5.24
N VAL A 140 -7.47 -5.97 -4.97
CA VAL A 140 -8.22 -7.23 -4.87
C VAL A 140 -9.18 -7.31 -6.05
N ASP A 141 -9.05 -8.36 -6.83
CA ASP A 141 -9.85 -8.59 -8.02
C ASP A 141 -10.95 -9.60 -7.75
N GLU A 142 -12.14 -9.30 -8.27
CA GLU A 142 -13.32 -10.14 -8.17
C GLU A 142 -13.65 -10.73 -9.56
N GLN A 143 -13.78 -12.05 -9.61
CA GLN A 143 -13.82 -12.84 -10.85
C GLN A 143 -15.00 -12.50 -11.77
N THR A 144 -16.15 -12.09 -11.22
CA THR A 144 -17.41 -12.00 -11.97
C THR A 144 -17.72 -10.61 -12.50
N SER A 145 -17.25 -9.55 -11.84
CA SER A 145 -17.51 -8.16 -12.20
C SER A 145 -16.37 -7.49 -12.96
N GLY A 146 -15.16 -8.09 -12.94
CA GLY A 146 -13.95 -7.50 -13.52
C GLY A 146 -13.55 -6.18 -12.84
N LYS A 147 -14.09 -5.90 -11.64
CA LYS A 147 -13.75 -4.71 -10.87
C LYS A 147 -12.58 -5.02 -9.94
N ALA A 148 -11.54 -4.20 -10.08
CA ALA A 148 -10.42 -4.16 -9.17
C ALA A 148 -10.70 -3.19 -8.02
N PHE A 149 -10.55 -3.65 -6.78
CA PHE A 149 -10.73 -2.84 -5.58
C PHE A 149 -9.39 -2.50 -4.96
N ILE A 150 -9.10 -1.21 -4.83
CA ILE A 150 -7.76 -0.73 -4.48
C ILE A 150 -7.78 0.00 -3.14
N ASN A 151 -6.79 -0.29 -2.29
CA ASN A 151 -6.46 0.50 -1.12
C ASN A 151 -4.96 0.75 -1.07
N SER A 152 -4.55 1.92 -0.59
CA SER A 152 -3.14 2.26 -0.47
C SER A 152 -2.80 2.83 0.90
N VAL A 153 -1.60 2.54 1.37
CA VAL A 153 -1.05 3.01 2.64
C VAL A 153 0.34 3.58 2.44
N ALA A 154 0.61 4.73 3.08
CA ALA A 154 1.93 5.32 3.10
C ALA A 154 2.75 4.74 4.27
N LEU A 155 3.93 4.22 3.97
CA LEU A 155 4.95 3.80 4.93
C LEU A 155 6.05 4.87 4.99
N LYS A 156 6.12 5.57 6.13
CA LYS A 156 7.14 6.58 6.41
C LYS A 156 8.29 5.95 7.18
N VAL A 157 9.47 6.00 6.58
CA VAL A 157 10.71 5.51 7.21
C VAL A 157 11.43 6.71 7.81
N LEU A 158 11.58 6.77 9.13
CA LEU A 158 12.24 7.89 9.81
C LEU A 158 13.56 7.45 10.45
N SER A 159 14.62 8.25 10.28
CA SER A 159 15.82 8.09 11.11
C SER A 159 15.73 8.90 12.40
N LYS A 160 16.42 8.46 13.46
CA LYS A 160 16.54 9.16 14.75
C LYS A 160 17.13 10.58 14.58
N TYR A 161 17.93 10.80 13.53
CA TYR A 161 18.52 12.09 13.21
C TYR A 161 17.50 13.10 12.64
N PHE A 162 16.37 12.64 12.08
CA PHE A 162 15.31 13.53 11.60
C PHE A 162 14.71 14.36 12.75
N LYS A 163 14.50 13.74 13.92
CA LYS A 163 13.98 14.44 15.11
C LYS A 163 14.96 15.50 15.61
N ARG A 164 16.27 15.25 15.53
CA ARG A 164 17.30 16.27 15.88
C ARG A 164 17.33 17.41 14.87
N LYS A 165 17.18 17.14 13.58
CA LYS A 165 17.19 18.21 12.55
C LYS A 165 15.98 19.14 12.67
N LEU A 166 14.81 18.62 13.02
CA LEU A 166 13.62 19.44 13.33
C LEU A 166 13.80 20.27 14.61
N LEU A 167 14.35 19.67 15.68
CA LEU A 167 14.63 20.39 16.92
C LEU A 167 15.69 21.48 16.71
N VAL A 168 16.77 21.19 15.99
CA VAL A 168 17.82 22.16 15.68
C VAL A 168 17.30 23.25 14.74
N GLY A 169 16.54 22.91 13.69
CA GLY A 169 15.94 23.89 12.79
C GLY A 169 14.99 24.85 13.50
N ASN A 170 14.19 24.35 14.47
CA ASN A 170 13.33 25.20 15.28
C ASN A 170 14.14 26.12 16.22
N ILE A 171 15.22 25.62 16.82
CA ILE A 171 16.11 26.43 17.66
C ILE A 171 16.79 27.53 16.83
N TYR A 172 17.26 27.23 15.61
CA TYR A 172 17.86 28.24 14.73
C TYR A 172 16.86 29.32 14.31
N ASN A 173 15.62 28.94 13.97
CA ASN A 173 14.58 29.91 13.62
C ASN A 173 14.16 30.78 14.81
N GLU A 174 14.10 30.24 16.02
CA GLU A 174 13.88 31.05 17.24
C GLU A 174 15.07 31.97 17.55
N PHE A 175 16.30 31.51 17.31
CA PHE A 175 17.51 32.30 17.52
C PHE A 175 17.60 33.48 16.53
N GLU A 176 17.37 33.25 15.23
CA GLU A 176 17.37 34.31 14.22
C GLU A 176 16.22 35.30 14.44
N GLY A 177 15.03 34.82 14.80
CA GLY A 177 13.89 35.67 15.15
C GLY A 177 14.16 36.56 16.37
N ASN A 178 14.88 36.06 17.38
CA ASN A 178 15.24 36.83 18.57
C ASN A 178 16.41 37.79 18.31
N ILE A 179 17.39 37.44 17.48
CA ILE A 179 18.48 38.34 17.09
C ILE A 179 17.93 39.51 16.26
N LEU A 180 17.02 39.25 15.31
CA LEU A 180 16.38 40.29 14.51
C LEU A 180 15.52 41.24 15.36
N LYS A 181 14.76 40.72 16.33
CA LYS A 181 14.01 41.58 17.28
C LYS A 181 14.93 42.44 18.13
N HIS A 182 16.07 41.90 18.58
CA HIS A 182 17.01 42.64 19.40
C HIS A 182 17.80 43.71 18.62
N GLN A 183 18.07 43.48 17.32
CA GLN A 183 18.70 44.47 16.44
C GLN A 183 17.74 45.55 15.92
N LEU A 184 16.43 45.25 15.82
CA LEU A 184 15.40 46.19 15.35
C LEU A 184 14.66 46.95 16.46
N GLY A 185 15.00 46.71 17.74
CA GLY A 185 14.50 47.52 18.86
C GLY A 185 13.01 47.35 19.17
N PHE A 186 12.36 46.28 18.70
CA PHE A 186 10.98 45.97 19.05
C PHE A 186 10.94 45.27 20.41
N LYS A 187 10.49 45.98 21.45
CA LYS A 187 10.08 45.41 22.74
C LYS A 187 8.71 44.75 22.63
#